data_AF-A0A7C1SY56-F1
#
_entry.id   AF-A0A7C1SY56-F1
#
_cell.length_a   1.000
_cell.length_b   1.000
_cell.length_c   1.000
_cell.angle_alpha   90.00
_cell.angle_beta   90.00
_cell.angle_gamma   90.00
#
_symmetry.space_group_name_H-M   'P 1'
#
loop_
_entity.id
_entity.type
_entity.pdbx_description
1 polymer ?
#
loop_
_entity_poly.entity_id
_entity_poly.type
_entity_poly.pdbx_seq_one_letter_code
_entity_poly.pdbx_strand_id
1 'polypeptide(L)'
;CSMVLHPVYYQLLLAERPSVEEAELSSAVRWKVKELLDFPVEEAAVEHFLLPEDAYRGRQKMLYAAALRKTTLKSLVEPVEASGLSVDCIEIAELALHNIVSRLPQEGGGIAMVQLHEGEGFINLVEDGAIYLTRRLDIGLDKFSSTGNNTAFFDSLFLEIQRSLDYYESQLGKGIITRLFYSPGLPDTNSIGEFLSAQLGLNVSTLDLTVLDAVEGSGINTDGNEQLVRSASAIGAALGAYRLPEDVRAAS
;
A
#
# COMPACT_ATOMS: atom_id res chain seq x y z
N CYS A 1 0.23 2.44 -20.90
CA CYS A 1 1.04 2.74 -19.70
C CYS A 1 0.20 2.56 -18.44
N SER A 2 0.84 2.32 -17.30
CA SER A 2 0.18 2.26 -15.99
C SER A 2 0.25 3.61 -15.29
N MET A 3 -0.82 4.00 -14.61
CA MET A 3 -0.90 5.19 -13.77
C MET A 3 -1.21 4.77 -12.33
N VAL A 4 -0.55 5.38 -11.35
CA VAL A 4 -0.85 5.13 -9.92
C VAL A 4 -1.61 6.33 -9.36
N LEU A 5 -2.75 6.07 -8.72
CA LEU A 5 -3.52 7.07 -8.03
C LEU A 5 -2.86 7.42 -6.69
N HIS A 6 -2.79 8.71 -6.37
CA HIS A 6 -2.45 9.15 -5.02
C HIS A 6 -3.62 8.82 -4.07
N PRO A 7 -3.35 8.37 -2.82
CA PRO A 7 -4.39 7.99 -1.85
C PRO A 7 -5.49 9.04 -1.64
N VAL A 8 -5.16 10.33 -1.61
CA VAL A 8 -6.12 11.45 -1.59
C VAL A 8 -7.29 11.36 -2.59
N TYR A 9 -7.13 10.67 -3.72
CA TYR A 9 -8.16 10.62 -4.78
C TYR A 9 -9.18 9.51 -4.61
N TYR A 10 -8.95 8.53 -3.73
CA TYR A 10 -9.85 7.40 -3.53
C TYR A 10 -10.09 7.10 -2.06
N GLN A 11 -11.19 6.42 -1.79
CA GLN A 11 -11.47 5.81 -0.50
C GLN A 11 -11.20 4.32 -0.62
N LEU A 12 -10.56 3.75 0.40
CA LEU A 12 -10.34 2.32 0.49
C LEU A 12 -11.21 1.73 1.60
N LEU A 13 -12.19 0.93 1.20
CA LEU A 13 -13.26 0.46 2.05
C LEU A 13 -13.11 -1.05 2.32
N LEU A 14 -12.96 -1.43 3.59
CA LEU A 14 -12.98 -2.84 3.99
C LEU A 14 -14.43 -3.34 4.05
N ALA A 15 -14.72 -4.43 3.33
CA ALA A 15 -16.05 -5.02 3.29
C ALA A 15 -15.98 -6.56 3.26
N GLU A 16 -17.06 -7.20 3.69
CA GLU A 16 -17.23 -8.64 3.49
C GLU A 16 -17.43 -8.94 2.00
N ARG A 17 -16.75 -9.98 1.51
CA ARG A 17 -16.93 -10.53 0.18
C ARG A 17 -18.37 -11.03 0.02
N PRO A 18 -19.15 -10.50 -0.93
CA PRO A 18 -20.48 -11.01 -1.22
C PRO A 18 -20.45 -12.49 -1.63
N SER A 19 -21.45 -13.26 -1.18
CA SER A 19 -21.61 -14.67 -1.53
C SER A 19 -22.29 -14.83 -2.89
N VAL A 20 -21.63 -14.37 -3.96
CA VAL A 20 -22.08 -14.46 -5.35
C VAL A 20 -21.02 -15.11 -6.22
N GLU A 21 -21.39 -15.49 -7.44
CA GLU A 21 -20.45 -16.01 -8.44
C GLU A 21 -19.41 -14.94 -8.83
N GLU A 22 -18.23 -15.37 -9.28
CA GLU A 22 -17.11 -14.46 -9.58
C GLU A 22 -17.48 -13.39 -10.62
N ALA A 23 -18.28 -13.75 -11.63
CA ALA A 23 -18.75 -12.83 -12.67
C ALA A 23 -19.68 -11.71 -12.13
N GLU A 24 -20.30 -11.92 -10.97
CA GLU A 24 -21.22 -10.97 -10.34
C GLU A 24 -20.56 -10.16 -9.22
N LEU A 25 -19.32 -10.53 -8.84
CA LEU A 25 -18.65 -10.01 -7.67
C LEU A 25 -18.47 -8.49 -7.71
N SER A 26 -17.96 -7.93 -8.81
CA SER A 26 -17.76 -6.48 -8.93
C SER A 26 -19.06 -5.68 -8.76
N SER A 27 -20.17 -6.18 -9.31
CA SER A 27 -21.49 -5.55 -9.15
C SER A 27 -21.99 -5.64 -7.71
N ALA A 28 -21.80 -6.80 -7.07
CA ALA A 28 -22.22 -7.02 -5.69
C ALA A 28 -21.37 -6.19 -4.70
N VAL A 29 -20.06 -6.07 -4.93
CA VAL A 29 -19.16 -5.21 -4.13
C VAL A 29 -19.58 -3.76 -4.24
N ARG A 30 -19.82 -3.28 -5.46
CA ARG A 30 -20.31 -1.91 -5.70
C ARG A 30 -21.59 -1.64 -4.91
N TRP A 31 -22.54 -2.58 -4.90
CA TRP A 31 -23.75 -2.45 -4.09
C TRP A 31 -23.47 -2.45 -2.59
N LYS A 32 -22.60 -3.35 -2.11
CA LYS A 32 -22.24 -3.48 -0.69
C LYS A 32 -21.62 -2.21 -0.12
N VAL A 33 -20.77 -1.53 -0.90
CA VAL A 33 -20.07 -0.31 -0.45
C VAL A 33 -20.87 0.99 -0.63
N LYS A 34 -22.05 0.93 -1.25
CA LYS A 34 -22.88 2.10 -1.53
C LYS A 34 -23.11 3.00 -0.32
N GLU A 35 -23.44 2.41 0.83
CA GLU A 35 -23.76 3.14 2.06
C GLU A 35 -22.50 3.66 2.79
N LEU A 36 -21.31 3.26 2.35
CA LEU A 36 -20.03 3.72 2.89
C LEU A 36 -19.47 4.92 2.13
N LEU A 37 -20.00 5.22 0.95
CA LEU A 37 -19.56 6.34 0.12
C LEU A 37 -20.26 7.64 0.55
N ASP A 38 -19.52 8.73 0.52
CA ASP A 38 -20.02 10.10 0.71
C ASP A 38 -20.62 10.70 -0.58
N PHE A 39 -20.76 9.90 -1.63
CA PHE A 39 -21.35 10.28 -2.92
C PHE A 39 -22.11 9.13 -3.59
N PRO A 40 -22.98 9.42 -4.58
CA PRO A 40 -23.77 8.39 -5.24
C PRO A 40 -22.91 7.31 -5.88
N VAL A 41 -23.19 6.04 -5.58
CA VAL A 41 -22.44 4.90 -6.12
C VAL A 41 -22.53 4.80 -7.64
N GLU A 42 -23.57 5.37 -8.25
CA GLU A 42 -23.77 5.50 -9.70
C GLU A 42 -22.63 6.30 -10.36
N GLU A 43 -22.12 7.30 -9.65
CA GLU A 43 -21.00 8.17 -10.03
C GLU A 43 -19.64 7.58 -9.67
N ALA A 44 -19.59 6.49 -8.90
CA ALA A 44 -18.37 5.83 -8.47
C ALA A 44 -17.78 4.90 -9.54
N ALA A 45 -16.47 5.01 -9.76
CA ALA A 45 -15.65 3.90 -10.23
C ALA A 45 -15.24 3.11 -8.99
N VAL A 46 -15.51 1.80 -9.00
CA VAL A 46 -15.25 0.91 -7.87
C VAL A 46 -14.54 -0.31 -8.40
N GLU A 47 -13.36 -0.58 -7.85
CA GLU A 47 -12.64 -1.84 -8.05
C GLU A 47 -12.24 -2.43 -6.71
N HIS A 48 -11.88 -3.72 -6.70
CA HIS A 48 -11.63 -4.43 -5.46
C HIS A 48 -10.50 -5.46 -5.56
N PHE A 49 -9.92 -5.78 -4.41
CA PHE A 49 -9.00 -6.89 -4.25
C PHE A 49 -9.33 -7.68 -2.99
N LEU A 50 -9.13 -8.99 -3.07
CA LEU A 50 -9.45 -9.92 -2.00
C LEU A 50 -8.33 -9.96 -0.96
N LEU A 51 -8.71 -10.15 0.29
CA LEU A 51 -7.78 -10.55 1.34
C LEU A 51 -7.64 -12.07 1.36
N PRO A 52 -6.52 -12.61 1.86
CA PRO A 52 -6.35 -14.04 2.11
C PRO A 52 -7.51 -14.64 2.88
N GLU A 53 -7.84 -15.90 2.60
CA GLU A 53 -8.97 -16.57 3.24
C GLU A 53 -8.82 -16.69 4.76
N ASP A 54 -7.57 -16.77 5.24
CA ASP A 54 -7.23 -16.84 6.65
C ASP A 54 -7.05 -15.45 7.31
N ALA A 55 -7.17 -14.35 6.56
CA ALA A 55 -6.97 -13.00 7.11
C ALA A 55 -7.90 -12.69 8.27
N TYR A 56 -9.14 -13.17 8.20
CA TYR A 56 -10.14 -13.02 9.25
C TYR A 56 -10.69 -14.38 9.66
N ARG A 57 -9.88 -15.17 10.39
CA ARG A 57 -10.22 -16.54 10.82
C ARG A 57 -11.63 -16.67 11.39
N GLY A 58 -12.42 -17.57 10.82
CA GLY A 58 -13.79 -17.86 11.26
C GLY A 58 -14.82 -16.76 10.97
N ARG A 59 -14.44 -15.69 10.27
CA ARG A 59 -15.34 -14.66 9.76
C ARG A 59 -15.56 -14.85 8.25
N GLN A 60 -16.46 -14.05 7.68
CA GLN A 60 -16.65 -14.02 6.24
C GLN A 60 -15.35 -13.59 5.53
N LYS A 61 -15.14 -14.09 4.31
CA LYS A 61 -14.05 -13.62 3.45
C LYS A 61 -14.16 -12.11 3.30
N MET A 62 -13.03 -11.41 3.32
CA MET A 62 -13.00 -9.94 3.28
C MET A 62 -12.32 -9.46 2.00
N LEU A 63 -12.61 -8.22 1.63
CA LEU A 63 -11.98 -7.52 0.51
C LEU A 63 -11.84 -6.04 0.82
N TYR A 64 -10.93 -5.39 0.11
CA TYR A 64 -10.91 -3.94 0.02
C TYR A 64 -11.52 -3.50 -1.30
N ALA A 65 -12.33 -2.46 -1.26
CA ALA A 65 -12.88 -1.79 -2.42
C ALA A 65 -12.32 -0.37 -2.51
N ALA A 66 -11.62 -0.07 -3.59
CA ALA A 66 -11.17 1.28 -3.93
C ALA A 66 -12.28 1.99 -4.69
N ALA A 67 -12.68 3.16 -4.21
CA ALA A 67 -13.76 3.94 -4.80
C ALA A 67 -13.37 5.40 -4.99
N LEU A 68 -13.67 5.94 -6.17
CA LEU A 68 -13.52 7.36 -6.49
C LEU A 68 -14.59 7.81 -7.49
N ARG A 69 -14.83 9.12 -7.57
CA ARG A 69 -15.75 9.67 -8.57
C ARG A 69 -15.20 9.46 -9.98
N LYS A 70 -16.03 9.00 -10.90
CA LYS A 70 -15.69 8.87 -12.33
C LYS A 70 -15.21 10.18 -12.94
N THR A 71 -15.75 11.31 -12.50
CA THR A 71 -15.31 12.64 -12.93
C THR A 71 -13.89 12.95 -12.48
N THR A 72 -13.54 12.63 -11.23
CA THR A 72 -12.17 12.75 -10.73
C THR A 72 -11.23 11.84 -11.51
N LEU A 73 -11.58 10.56 -11.68
CA LEU A 73 -10.78 9.63 -12.45
C LEU A 73 -10.52 10.14 -13.87
N LYS A 74 -11.58 10.59 -14.55
CA LYS A 74 -11.49 11.17 -15.90
C LYS A 74 -10.55 12.37 -15.93
N SER A 75 -10.65 13.29 -14.97
CA SER A 75 -9.78 14.47 -14.89
C SER A 75 -8.30 14.15 -14.65
N LEU A 76 -7.99 12.99 -14.06
CA LEU A 76 -6.62 12.52 -13.87
C LEU A 76 -6.07 11.83 -15.14
N VAL A 77 -6.92 11.09 -15.86
CA VAL A 77 -6.53 10.31 -17.05
C VAL A 77 -6.39 11.20 -18.29
N GLU A 78 -7.31 12.14 -18.50
CA GLU A 78 -7.37 12.96 -19.73
C GLU A 78 -6.06 13.71 -20.04
N PRO A 79 -5.35 14.35 -19.08
CA PRO A 79 -4.07 14.99 -19.35
C PRO A 79 -2.98 14.02 -19.82
N VAL A 80 -2.98 12.78 -19.30
CA VAL A 80 -2.05 11.73 -19.70
C VAL A 80 -2.35 11.28 -21.13
N GLU A 81 -3.62 11.05 -21.46
CA GLU A 81 -4.02 10.67 -22.82
C GLU A 81 -3.77 11.79 -23.84
N ALA A 82 -4.01 13.05 -23.46
CA ALA A 82 -3.73 14.22 -24.29
C ALA A 82 -2.23 14.38 -24.63
N SER A 83 -1.34 13.75 -23.85
CA SER A 83 0.10 13.69 -24.14
C SER A 83 0.48 12.65 -25.19
N GLY A 84 -0.48 11.88 -25.71
CA GLY A 84 -0.28 10.82 -26.70
C GLY A 84 0.06 9.46 -26.08
N LEU A 85 0.02 9.34 -24.76
CA LEU A 85 0.12 8.06 -24.05
C LEU A 85 -1.26 7.39 -24.00
N SER A 86 -1.30 6.06 -24.00
CA SER A 86 -2.53 5.31 -23.75
C SER A 86 -2.49 4.76 -22.33
N VAL A 87 -3.50 5.03 -21.50
CA VAL A 87 -3.57 4.49 -20.13
C VAL A 87 -4.26 3.13 -20.18
N ASP A 88 -3.51 2.06 -19.89
CA ASP A 88 -3.99 0.68 -19.94
C ASP A 88 -4.37 0.14 -18.56
N CYS A 89 -3.79 0.73 -17.51
CA CYS A 89 -3.95 0.29 -16.14
C CYS A 89 -3.94 1.50 -15.19
N ILE A 90 -4.85 1.50 -14.25
CA ILE A 90 -4.94 2.48 -13.16
C ILE A 90 -4.84 1.68 -11.87
N GLU A 91 -3.80 1.94 -11.09
CA GLU A 91 -3.45 1.21 -9.88
C GLU A 91 -3.59 2.10 -8.66
N ILE A 92 -3.90 1.52 -7.49
CA ILE A 92 -3.84 2.24 -6.21
C ILE A 92 -2.43 2.13 -5.60
N ALA A 93 -2.05 3.09 -4.76
CA ALA A 93 -0.71 3.15 -4.20
C ALA A 93 -0.36 1.90 -3.35
N GLU A 94 -1.36 1.33 -2.66
CA GLU A 94 -1.20 0.14 -1.82
C GLU A 94 -0.76 -1.07 -2.64
N LEU A 95 -1.44 -1.34 -3.76
CA LEU A 95 -1.12 -2.47 -4.65
C LEU A 95 0.19 -2.23 -5.40
N ALA A 96 0.43 -0.98 -5.83
CA ALA A 96 1.68 -0.61 -6.47
C ALA A 96 2.89 -0.90 -5.55
N LEU A 97 2.87 -0.48 -4.29
CA LEU A 97 3.97 -0.79 -3.36
C LEU A 97 4.02 -2.26 -2.96
N HIS A 98 2.87 -2.94 -2.85
CA HIS A 98 2.82 -4.37 -2.60
C HIS A 98 3.55 -5.18 -3.70
N ASN A 99 3.49 -4.74 -4.95
CA ASN A 99 4.26 -5.36 -6.03
C ASN A 99 5.77 -5.31 -5.76
N ILE A 100 6.28 -4.28 -5.10
CA ILE A 100 7.71 -4.25 -4.70
C ILE A 100 7.95 -5.17 -3.51
N VAL A 101 7.19 -4.97 -2.42
CA VAL A 101 7.41 -5.67 -1.15
C VAL A 101 7.33 -7.19 -1.30
N SER A 102 6.43 -7.68 -2.14
CA SER A 102 6.26 -9.12 -2.37
C SER A 102 7.41 -9.77 -3.13
N ARG A 103 8.33 -8.98 -3.70
CA ARG A 103 9.54 -9.44 -4.39
C ARG A 103 10.78 -9.34 -3.50
N LEU A 104 10.67 -8.75 -2.31
CA LEU A 104 11.77 -8.70 -1.34
C LEU A 104 11.93 -10.06 -0.64
N PRO A 105 13.16 -10.42 -0.20
CA PRO A 105 13.40 -11.64 0.56
C PRO A 105 12.47 -11.74 1.78
N GLN A 106 11.77 -12.87 1.90
CA GLN A 106 10.91 -13.17 3.05
C GLN A 106 11.75 -13.90 4.11
N GLU A 107 11.83 -13.37 5.32
CA GLU A 107 12.60 -13.95 6.43
C GLU A 107 11.68 -14.61 7.48
N GLY A 108 10.52 -15.10 7.05
CA GLY A 108 9.46 -15.61 7.92
C GLY A 108 8.72 -14.49 8.67
N GLY A 109 7.46 -14.75 9.02
CA GLY A 109 6.56 -13.73 9.57
C GLY A 109 6.14 -12.67 8.54
N GLY A 110 5.47 -11.63 8.99
CA GLY A 110 4.96 -10.57 8.11
C GLY A 110 5.94 -9.41 7.93
N ILE A 111 5.73 -8.65 6.87
CA ILE A 111 6.43 -7.40 6.53
C ILE A 111 5.43 -6.25 6.64
N ALA A 112 5.83 -5.20 7.36
CA ALA A 112 5.15 -3.91 7.31
C ALA A 112 5.78 -3.02 6.23
N MET A 113 4.97 -2.35 5.42
CA MET A 113 5.41 -1.34 4.47
C MET A 113 4.67 -0.03 4.75
N VAL A 114 5.40 0.99 5.14
CA VAL A 114 4.87 2.34 5.41
C VAL A 114 5.21 3.27 4.26
N GLN A 115 4.19 3.90 3.69
CA GLN A 115 4.37 4.99 2.75
C GLN A 115 3.93 6.29 3.42
N LEU A 116 4.80 7.29 3.39
CA LEU A 116 4.48 8.63 3.88
C LEU A 116 4.45 9.62 2.73
N HIS A 117 3.48 10.54 2.78
CA HIS A 117 3.27 11.66 1.87
C HIS A 117 3.07 12.94 2.69
N GLU A 118 2.91 14.08 2.04
CA GLU A 118 2.45 15.28 2.74
C GLU A 118 0.99 15.09 3.18
N GLY A 119 0.67 15.42 4.44
CA GLY A 119 -0.66 15.34 5.02
C GLY A 119 -1.13 13.94 5.44
N GLU A 120 -0.62 12.88 4.82
CA GLU A 120 -1.09 11.51 5.06
C GLU A 120 0.00 10.45 4.84
N GLY A 121 -0.32 9.22 5.22
CA GLY A 121 0.41 8.02 4.82
C GLY A 121 -0.48 6.80 4.84
N PHE A 122 0.09 5.64 4.56
CA PHE A 122 -0.57 4.37 4.80
C PHE A 122 0.45 3.30 5.19
N ILE A 123 -0.05 2.24 5.82
CA ILE A 123 0.70 1.04 6.14
C ILE A 123 0.02 -0.16 5.52
N ASN A 124 0.80 -0.98 4.81
CA ASN A 124 0.42 -2.32 4.38
C ASN A 124 1.11 -3.35 5.27
N LEU A 125 0.38 -4.37 5.70
CA LEU A 125 0.95 -5.55 6.34
C LEU A 125 0.78 -6.73 5.40
N VAL A 126 1.92 -7.32 5.04
CA VAL A 126 2.04 -8.35 3.99
C VAL A 126 2.64 -9.60 4.61
N GLU A 127 2.05 -10.76 4.37
CA GLU A 127 2.63 -12.06 4.74
C GLU A 127 2.44 -13.01 3.57
N ASP A 128 3.46 -13.80 3.26
CA ASP A 128 3.49 -14.73 2.13
C ASP A 128 3.07 -14.06 0.80
N GLY A 129 3.52 -12.83 0.58
CA GLY A 129 3.25 -12.06 -0.63
C GLY A 129 1.80 -11.59 -0.79
N ALA A 130 0.96 -11.66 0.24
CA ALA A 130 -0.42 -11.17 0.21
C ALA A 130 -0.65 -10.05 1.24
N ILE A 131 -1.45 -9.04 0.87
CA ILE A 131 -1.86 -8.00 1.81
C ILE A 131 -2.90 -8.59 2.76
N TYR A 132 -2.64 -8.49 4.06
CA TYR A 132 -3.59 -8.85 5.12
C TYR A 132 -4.30 -7.64 5.72
N LEU A 133 -3.62 -6.49 5.73
CA LEU A 133 -4.14 -5.25 6.26
C LEU A 133 -3.59 -4.08 5.47
N THR A 134 -4.44 -3.10 5.20
CA THR A 134 -4.00 -1.75 4.86
C THR A 134 -4.77 -0.71 5.66
N ARG A 135 -4.06 0.30 6.17
CA ARG A 135 -4.62 1.38 6.97
C ARG A 135 -4.00 2.71 6.59
N ARG A 136 -4.86 3.72 6.47
CA ARG A 136 -4.43 5.12 6.38
C ARG A 136 -3.82 5.55 7.72
N LEU A 137 -2.78 6.37 7.62
CA LEU A 137 -2.12 7.05 8.73
C LEU A 137 -2.47 8.53 8.65
N ASP A 138 -3.05 9.09 9.71
CA ASP A 138 -3.41 10.52 9.81
C ASP A 138 -2.20 11.38 10.23
N ILE A 139 -1.03 11.03 9.70
CA ILE A 139 0.26 11.66 9.94
C ILE A 139 1.04 11.68 8.63
N GLY A 140 1.43 12.87 8.21
CA GLY A 140 2.20 13.11 6.99
C GLY A 140 3.52 13.81 7.27
N LEU A 141 4.34 13.88 6.23
CA LEU A 141 5.68 14.46 6.25
C LEU A 141 5.69 15.99 6.37
N ASP A 142 4.54 16.64 6.15
CA ASP A 142 4.34 18.07 6.42
C ASP A 142 4.60 18.44 7.89
N LYS A 143 4.49 17.47 8.79
CA LYS A 143 4.78 17.62 10.22
C LYS A 143 6.21 17.22 10.60
N PHE A 144 7.02 16.76 9.64
CA PHE A 144 8.42 16.38 9.84
C PHE A 144 9.36 17.51 9.40
N SER A 145 10.44 17.72 10.16
CA SER A 145 11.48 18.70 9.87
C SER A 145 12.86 18.10 10.13
N SER A 146 13.71 17.99 9.11
CA SER A 146 15.05 17.39 9.25
C SER A 146 15.96 18.14 10.25
N THR A 147 15.74 19.43 10.45
CA THR A 147 16.51 20.28 11.37
C THR A 147 15.74 20.70 12.62
N GLY A 148 14.51 20.21 12.78
CA GLY A 148 13.56 20.67 13.80
C GLY A 148 13.32 19.67 14.92
N ASN A 149 12.41 20.05 15.83
CA ASN A 149 11.89 19.14 16.84
C ASN A 149 10.76 18.29 16.24
N ASN A 150 10.98 16.98 16.14
CA ASN A 150 10.02 16.03 15.58
C ASN A 150 9.30 15.17 16.63
N THR A 151 9.40 15.47 17.93
CA THR A 151 8.81 14.61 18.99
C THR A 151 7.33 14.31 18.73
N ALA A 152 6.51 15.32 18.46
CA ALA A 152 5.08 15.11 18.23
C ALA A 152 4.79 14.28 16.95
N PHE A 153 5.59 14.46 15.90
CA PHE A 153 5.50 13.67 14.68
C PHE A 153 5.83 12.19 14.96
N PHE A 154 6.96 11.96 15.64
CA PHE A 154 7.43 10.63 16.00
C PHE A 154 6.45 9.88 16.91
N ASP A 155 5.95 10.53 17.96
CA ASP A 155 4.96 9.92 18.88
C ASP A 155 3.68 9.52 18.13
N SER A 156 3.19 10.39 17.23
CA SER A 156 1.98 10.13 16.46
C SER A 156 2.18 8.98 15.47
N LEU A 157 3.31 8.99 14.74
CA LEU A 157 3.65 7.95 13.78
C LEU A 157 3.83 6.60 14.45
N PHE A 158 4.55 6.55 15.58
CA PHE A 158 4.72 5.33 16.35
C PHE A 158 3.39 4.75 16.81
N LEU A 159 2.49 5.58 17.34
CA LEU A 159 1.19 5.11 17.83
C LEU A 159 0.32 4.52 16.71
N GLU A 160 0.28 5.14 15.53
CA GLU A 160 -0.49 4.64 14.38
C GLU A 160 0.09 3.32 13.82
N ILE A 161 1.42 3.22 13.73
CA ILE A 161 2.10 1.98 13.33
C ILE A 161 1.84 0.89 14.37
N GLN A 162 2.06 1.17 15.65
CA GLN A 162 1.85 0.21 16.74
C GLN A 162 0.42 -0.35 16.73
N ARG A 163 -0.60 0.50 16.58
CA ARG A 163 -2.00 0.05 16.47
C ARG A 163 -2.24 -0.90 15.29
N SER A 164 -1.52 -0.71 14.20
CA SER A 164 -1.64 -1.56 13.01
C SER A 164 -0.99 -2.92 13.25
N LEU A 165 0.20 -2.94 13.86
CA LEU A 165 0.91 -4.16 14.27
C LEU A 165 0.10 -4.94 15.32
N ASP A 166 -0.41 -4.25 16.35
CA ASP A 166 -1.24 -4.87 17.39
C ASP A 166 -2.51 -5.49 16.79
N TYR A 167 -3.14 -4.82 15.83
CA TYR A 167 -4.33 -5.35 15.15
C TYR A 167 -4.00 -6.63 14.35
N TYR A 168 -2.86 -6.64 13.66
CA TYR A 168 -2.37 -7.79 12.91
C TYR A 168 -2.15 -9.02 13.80
N GLU A 169 -1.44 -8.84 14.90
CA GLU A 169 -1.13 -9.93 15.82
C GLU A 169 -2.38 -10.39 16.58
N SER A 170 -3.12 -9.45 17.17
CA SER A 170 -4.20 -9.80 18.09
C SER A 170 -5.54 -10.08 17.40
N GLN A 171 -5.95 -9.24 16.44
CA GLN A 171 -7.30 -9.31 15.85
C GLN A 171 -7.36 -10.26 14.65
N LEU A 172 -6.30 -10.27 13.83
CA LEU A 172 -6.19 -11.23 12.71
C LEU A 172 -5.58 -12.56 13.18
N GLY A 173 -4.95 -12.60 14.35
CA GLY A 173 -4.33 -13.82 14.90
C GLY A 173 -3.16 -14.30 14.05
N LYS A 174 -2.49 -13.37 13.37
CA LYS A 174 -1.29 -13.63 12.56
C LYS A 174 -0.05 -13.65 13.44
N GLY A 175 1.09 -14.02 12.84
CA GLY A 175 2.37 -14.02 13.52
C GLY A 175 2.89 -12.61 13.79
N ILE A 176 4.16 -12.51 14.13
CA ILE A 176 4.83 -11.22 14.30
C ILE A 176 5.18 -10.59 12.95
N ILE A 177 5.27 -9.27 12.94
CA ILE A 177 5.98 -8.56 11.87
C ILE A 177 7.48 -8.63 12.18
N THR A 178 8.28 -9.14 11.24
CA THR A 178 9.73 -9.30 11.42
C THR A 178 10.52 -8.11 10.87
N ARG A 179 9.94 -7.40 9.90
CA ARG A 179 10.58 -6.27 9.25
C ARG A 179 9.60 -5.17 8.87
N LEU A 180 10.04 -3.92 8.98
CA LEU A 180 9.31 -2.75 8.51
C LEU A 180 10.14 -2.01 7.47
N PHE A 181 9.59 -1.86 6.27
CA PHE A 181 10.10 -0.96 5.27
C PHE A 181 9.33 0.35 5.33
N TYR A 182 10.01 1.46 5.04
CA TYR A 182 9.34 2.73 4.81
C TYR A 182 9.88 3.44 3.57
N SER A 183 8.99 4.08 2.82
CA SER A 183 9.35 4.94 1.69
C SER A 183 8.95 6.38 2.03
N PRO A 184 9.92 7.22 2.42
CA PRO A 184 9.61 8.53 2.99
C PRO A 184 9.41 9.65 1.97
N GLY A 185 9.43 9.42 0.66
CA GLY A 185 9.11 10.45 -0.36
C GLY A 185 9.96 11.74 -0.36
N LEU A 186 10.87 11.90 0.61
CA LEU A 186 11.73 13.06 0.90
C LEU A 186 13.13 12.57 1.32
N PRO A 187 14.19 13.34 1.02
CA PRO A 187 15.54 13.07 1.52
C PRO A 187 15.65 13.34 3.03
N ASP A 188 16.76 12.91 3.64
CA ASP A 188 17.12 13.19 5.05
C ASP A 188 16.09 12.71 6.10
N THR A 189 15.47 11.57 5.84
CA THR A 189 14.42 10.95 6.68
C THR A 189 14.91 9.72 7.45
N ASN A 190 16.24 9.55 7.57
CA ASN A 190 16.85 8.43 8.30
C ASN A 190 16.44 8.38 9.78
N SER A 191 16.24 9.54 10.39
CA SER A 191 15.79 9.65 11.79
C SER A 191 14.42 9.02 12.03
N ILE A 192 13.57 8.92 11.00
CA ILE A 192 12.29 8.19 11.08
C ILE A 192 12.55 6.70 11.30
N GLY A 193 13.41 6.10 10.49
CA GLY A 193 13.77 4.69 10.59
C GLY A 193 14.46 4.36 11.92
N GLU A 194 15.43 5.18 12.32
CA GLU A 194 16.15 5.03 13.60
C GLU A 194 15.21 5.07 14.80
N PHE A 195 14.30 6.05 14.83
CA PHE A 195 13.32 6.17 15.90
C PHE A 195 12.37 4.97 15.96
N LEU A 196 11.78 4.58 14.82
CA LEU A 196 10.86 3.45 14.76
C LEU A 196 11.55 2.14 15.13
N SER A 197 12.80 1.92 14.70
CA SER A 197 13.56 0.73 15.08
C SER A 197 13.78 0.65 16.58
N ALA A 198 14.15 1.77 17.21
CA ALA A 198 14.38 1.84 18.64
C ALA A 198 13.10 1.63 19.47
N GLN A 199 11.96 2.19 19.05
CA GLN A 199 10.70 2.09 19.81
C GLN A 199 9.96 0.78 19.60
N LEU A 200 10.01 0.21 18.39
CA LEU A 200 9.31 -1.04 18.07
C LEU A 200 10.14 -2.28 18.37
N GLY A 201 11.47 -2.15 18.48
CA GLY A 201 12.37 -3.31 18.58
C GLY A 201 12.39 -4.14 17.29
N LEU A 202 12.05 -3.53 16.15
CA LEU A 202 11.98 -4.17 14.84
C LEU A 202 13.13 -3.73 13.93
N ASN A 203 13.45 -4.56 12.95
CA ASN A 203 14.32 -4.16 11.86
C ASN A 203 13.56 -3.20 10.95
N VAL A 204 13.91 -1.90 11.02
CA VAL A 204 13.33 -0.85 10.21
C VAL A 204 14.37 -0.37 9.21
N SER A 205 14.03 -0.41 7.92
CA SER A 205 14.89 0.09 6.85
C SER A 205 14.09 0.91 5.84
N THR A 206 14.74 1.86 5.17
CA THR A 206 14.14 2.48 3.99
C THR A 206 13.88 1.41 2.92
N LEU A 207 12.87 1.63 2.09
CA LEU A 207 12.63 0.78 0.94
C LEU A 207 13.77 1.00 -0.07
N ASP A 208 14.69 0.04 -0.11
CA ASP A 208 15.73 0.01 -1.11
C ASP A 208 15.17 -0.51 -2.44
N LEU A 209 15.21 0.33 -3.47
CA LEU A 209 14.71 0.00 -4.80
C LEU A 209 15.81 -0.56 -5.70
N THR A 210 17.08 -0.47 -5.29
CA THR A 210 18.20 -0.95 -6.11
C THR A 210 18.24 -2.45 -6.18
N VAL A 211 17.78 -3.14 -5.12
CA VAL A 211 17.72 -4.60 -5.03
C VAL A 211 16.72 -5.24 -6.01
N LEU A 212 15.97 -4.42 -6.74
CA LEU A 212 15.08 -4.91 -7.79
C LEU A 212 15.88 -5.06 -9.09
N ASP A 213 15.82 -6.24 -9.71
CA ASP A 213 16.41 -6.52 -11.03
C ASP A 213 16.03 -5.47 -12.11
N ALA A 214 14.89 -4.79 -11.95
CA ALA A 214 14.45 -3.73 -12.86
C ALA A 214 15.29 -2.44 -12.76
N VAL A 215 15.94 -2.20 -11.61
CA VAL A 215 16.82 -1.05 -11.36
C VAL A 215 18.28 -1.48 -11.50
N GLU A 216 18.62 -2.70 -11.07
CA GLU A 216 19.91 -3.34 -11.30
C GLU A 216 20.19 -3.49 -12.81
N GLY A 217 21.20 -2.77 -13.32
CA GLY A 217 21.58 -2.79 -14.74
C GLY A 217 20.97 -1.68 -15.60
N SER A 218 20.09 -0.83 -15.04
CA SER A 218 19.55 0.35 -15.73
C SER A 218 20.58 1.48 -15.94
N GLY A 219 21.73 1.41 -15.23
CA GLY A 219 22.76 2.46 -15.23
C GLY A 219 22.36 3.73 -14.48
N ILE A 220 21.21 3.72 -13.79
CA ILE A 220 20.75 4.84 -12.95
C ILE A 220 21.65 4.94 -11.73
N ASN A 221 22.15 6.16 -11.42
CA ASN A 221 22.81 6.39 -10.14
C ASN A 221 21.74 6.34 -9.04
N THR A 222 21.89 5.39 -8.13
CA THR A 222 20.95 5.10 -7.05
C THR A 222 21.31 5.80 -5.74
N ASP A 223 22.56 6.26 -5.60
CA ASP A 223 23.05 6.88 -4.38
C ASP A 223 22.38 8.25 -4.16
N GLY A 224 21.58 8.35 -3.09
CA GLY A 224 20.89 9.58 -2.73
C GLY A 224 19.91 10.08 -3.79
N ASN A 225 19.46 9.21 -4.70
CA ASN A 225 18.58 9.60 -5.78
C ASN A 225 17.15 9.81 -5.27
N GLU A 226 16.84 11.04 -4.91
CA GLU A 226 15.52 11.46 -4.45
C GLU A 226 14.41 11.10 -5.45
N GLN A 227 14.70 11.16 -6.75
CA GLN A 227 13.72 10.80 -7.78
C GLN A 227 13.39 9.31 -7.75
N LEU A 228 14.38 8.45 -7.44
CA LEU A 228 14.16 7.01 -7.29
C LEU A 228 13.21 6.73 -6.11
N VAL A 229 13.47 7.35 -4.96
CA VAL A 229 12.60 7.23 -3.77
C VAL A 229 11.17 7.69 -4.07
N ARG A 230 11.02 8.83 -4.77
CA ARG A 230 9.71 9.37 -5.20
C ARG A 230 9.01 8.50 -6.25
N SER A 231 9.74 7.62 -6.94
CA SER A 231 9.21 6.75 -7.99
C SER A 231 8.80 5.36 -7.51
N ALA A 232 8.87 5.07 -6.20
CA ALA A 232 8.56 3.75 -5.65
C ALA A 232 7.23 3.18 -6.16
N SER A 233 6.13 3.92 -6.04
CA SER A 233 4.82 3.46 -6.53
C SER A 233 4.79 3.29 -8.06
N ALA A 234 5.45 4.16 -8.82
CA ALA A 234 5.51 4.04 -10.27
C ALA A 234 6.28 2.78 -10.72
N ILE A 235 7.41 2.49 -10.06
CA ILE A 235 8.19 1.26 -10.27
C ILE A 235 7.34 0.04 -9.90
N GLY A 236 6.65 0.09 -8.77
CA GLY A 236 5.77 -0.99 -8.32
C GLY A 236 4.62 -1.29 -9.29
N ALA A 237 4.01 -0.26 -9.88
CA ALA A 237 3.01 -0.44 -10.93
C ALA A 237 3.62 -0.98 -12.24
N ALA A 238 4.84 -0.58 -12.58
CA ALA A 238 5.55 -1.08 -13.77
C ALA A 238 5.95 -2.56 -13.64
N LEU A 239 6.25 -3.03 -12.43
CA LEU A 239 6.50 -4.45 -12.15
C LEU A 239 5.25 -5.32 -12.33
N GLY A 240 4.06 -4.72 -12.24
CA GLY A 240 2.76 -5.38 -12.35
C GLY A 240 2.45 -6.31 -11.17
N ALA A 241 1.19 -6.74 -11.13
CA ALA A 241 0.63 -7.60 -10.09
C ALA A 241 1.55 -8.78 -9.78
N TYR A 242 1.99 -8.87 -8.52
CA TYR A 242 2.77 -10.01 -8.06
C TYR A 242 1.95 -11.30 -8.18
N ARG A 243 2.51 -12.30 -8.86
CA ARG A 243 1.92 -13.64 -8.94
C ARG A 243 2.81 -14.57 -8.12
N LEU A 244 2.24 -15.16 -7.07
CA LEU A 244 2.91 -16.21 -6.29
C LEU A 244 3.48 -17.29 -7.24
N PRO A 245 4.75 -17.70 -7.06
CA PRO A 245 5.32 -18.84 -7.77
C PRO A 245 4.43 -20.09 -7.59
N GLU A 246 4.29 -20.91 -8.63
CA GLU A 246 3.38 -22.08 -8.64
C GLU A 246 3.66 -23.05 -7.48
N ASP A 247 4.91 -23.11 -7.04
CA ASP A 247 5.43 -23.98 -5.99
C ASP A 247 4.81 -23.67 -4.61
N VAL A 248 4.49 -22.39 -4.35
CA VAL A 248 3.88 -21.93 -3.09
C VAL A 248 2.37 -22.16 -3.09
N ARG A 249 1.72 -22.06 -4.26
CA ARG A 249 0.28 -22.33 -4.42
C ARG A 249 -0.10 -23.79 -4.14
N ALA A 250 0.84 -24.72 -4.29
CA ALA A 250 0.61 -26.15 -4.03
C ALA A 250 0.68 -26.52 -2.55
N ALA A 251 1.15 -25.61 -1.68
CA ALA A 251 1.34 -25.83 -0.25
C ALA A 251 0.28 -25.14 0.64
N SER A 252 -0.60 -24.32 0.05
CA SER A 252 -1.73 -23.62 0.67
C SER A 252 -3.06 -24.27 0.29
#